data_AF-A0A3A5B3N6-F1
#
_entry.id   AF-A0A3A5B3N6-F1
#
_cell.length_a   1.000
_cell.length_b   1.000
_cell.length_c   1.000
_cell.angle_alpha   90.00
_cell.angle_beta   90.00
_cell.angle_gamma   90.00
#
_symmetry.space_group_name_H-M   'P 1'
#
loop_
_entity.id
_entity.type
_entity.pdbx_description
1 polymer ?
#
loop_
_entity_poly.entity_id
_entity_poly.type
_entity_poly.pdbx_seq_one_letter_code
_entity_poly.pdbx_strand_id
1 'polypeptide(L)'
;MRVTSMETVREVLAKEGYVSSDEFARDGVLVLALSRLEQYRAEVEFYEKKYGMALQEFEASLHGQKGREDFTKEADLEDWEFALEAQMWWQGKAMELQQDD
;
A
#
# COMPACT_ATOMS: atom_id res chain seq x y z
N MET A 1 29.05 9.85 16.97
CA MET A 1 27.69 9.29 16.83
C MET A 1 26.89 9.77 18.03
N ARG A 2 25.99 10.75 17.87
CA ARG A 2 25.16 11.20 18.99
C ARG A 2 24.02 10.19 19.13
N VAL A 3 24.05 9.42 20.21
CA VAL A 3 22.88 8.72 20.72
C VAL A 3 21.90 9.82 21.12
N THR A 4 20.80 9.97 20.39
CA THR A 4 19.72 10.86 20.82
C THR A 4 19.20 10.32 22.15
N SER A 5 19.27 11.09 23.22
CA SER A 5 18.70 10.67 24.51
C SER A 5 17.20 10.48 24.34
N MET A 6 16.65 9.39 24.90
CA MET A 6 15.20 9.17 24.93
C MET A 6 14.45 10.29 25.65
N GLU A 7 15.14 11.07 26.48
CA GLU A 7 14.60 12.29 27.09
C GLU A 7 14.30 13.37 26.04
N THR A 8 15.21 13.59 25.10
CA THR A 8 15.02 14.55 23.99
C THR A 8 13.87 14.11 23.09
N VAL A 9 13.73 12.81 22.82
CA VAL A 9 12.60 12.28 22.04
C VAL A 9 11.28 12.58 22.74
N ARG A 10 11.17 12.29 24.05
CA ARG A 10 9.95 12.57 24.81
C ARG A 10 9.61 14.06 24.88
N GLU A 11 10.61 14.92 25.07
CA GLU A 11 10.40 16.38 25.11
C GLU A 11 9.83 16.89 23.78
N VAL A 12 10.40 16.44 22.66
CA VAL A 12 9.92 16.82 21.33
C VAL A 12 8.50 16.29 21.11
N LEU A 13 8.24 15.01 21.38
CA LEU A 13 6.90 14.42 21.22
C LEU A 13 5.85 15.16 22.04
N ALA A 14 6.13 15.46 23.30
CA ALA A 14 5.23 16.22 24.15
C ALA A 14 4.94 17.64 23.63
N LYS A 15 5.95 18.31 23.04
CA LYS A 15 5.76 19.63 22.40
C LYS A 15 4.90 19.57 21.14
N GLU A 16 4.97 18.47 20.40
CA GLU A 16 4.15 18.23 19.20
C GLU A 16 2.76 17.66 19.54
N GLY A 17 2.43 17.50 20.84
CA GLY A 17 1.10 17.08 21.29
C GLY A 17 0.95 15.57 21.52
N TYR A 18 2.01 14.78 21.35
CA TYR A 18 1.97 13.34 21.58
C TYR A 18 2.13 13.01 23.07
N VAL A 19 1.25 12.14 23.57
CA VAL A 19 1.25 11.64 24.95
C VAL A 19 2.26 10.50 25.12
N SER A 20 2.56 9.77 24.04
CA SER A 20 3.51 8.65 24.07
C SER A 20 4.23 8.45 22.73
N SER A 21 5.34 7.71 22.78
CA SER A 21 6.01 7.22 21.56
C SER A 21 5.12 6.30 20.73
N ASP A 22 4.19 5.60 21.37
CA ASP A 22 3.31 4.63 20.72
C ASP A 22 2.23 5.34 19.92
N GLU A 23 1.72 6.47 20.41
CA GLU A 23 0.80 7.35 19.68
C GLU A 23 1.49 7.95 18.43
N PHE A 24 2.72 8.45 18.59
CA PHE A 24 3.51 8.91 17.44
C PHE A 24 3.80 7.80 16.43
N ALA A 25 4.12 6.59 16.92
CA ALA A 25 4.35 5.44 16.06
C ALA A 25 3.06 5.04 15.32
N ARG A 26 1.91 5.05 15.99
CA ARG A 26 0.60 4.77 15.38
C ARG A 26 0.31 5.73 14.23
N ASP A 27 0.45 7.03 14.47
CA ASP A 27 0.26 8.05 13.44
C ASP A 27 1.23 7.89 12.28
N GLY A 28 2.51 7.64 12.58
CA GLY A 28 3.53 7.40 11.56
C GLY A 28 3.22 6.16 10.71
N VAL A 29 2.75 5.08 11.32
CA VAL A 29 2.34 3.87 10.61
C VAL A 29 1.06 4.10 9.82
N LEU A 30 0.10 4.89 10.31
CA LEU A 30 -1.10 5.26 9.56
C LEU A 30 -0.75 6.06 8.31
N VAL A 31 0.12 7.07 8.42
CA VAL A 31 0.60 7.85 7.27
C VAL A 31 1.31 6.95 6.25
N LEU A 32 2.12 6.00 6.72
CA LEU A 32 2.77 5.01 5.86
C LEU A 32 1.72 4.14 5.14
N ALA A 33 0.71 3.64 5.87
CA ALA A 33 -0.33 2.80 5.31
C ALA A 33 -1.15 3.51 4.24
N LEU A 34 -1.56 4.76 4.50
CA LEU A 34 -2.28 5.60 3.54
C LEU A 34 -1.42 5.90 2.30
N SER A 35 -0.13 6.18 2.48
CA SER A 35 0.79 6.43 1.37
C SER A 35 0.95 5.20 0.47
N ARG A 36 1.05 4.00 1.07
CA ARG A 36 1.13 2.74 0.33
C ARG A 36 -0.18 2.39 -0.36
N LEU A 37 -1.31 2.63 0.30
CA LEU A 37 -2.64 2.46 -0.29
C LEU A 37 -2.80 3.30 -1.56
N GLU A 38 -2.42 4.57 -1.52
CA GLU A 38 -2.47 5.47 -2.68
C GLU A 38 -1.51 5.04 -3.79
N GLN A 39 -0.31 4.56 -3.44
CA GLN A 39 0.65 4.00 -4.40
C GLN A 39 0.03 2.82 -5.17
N TYR A 40 -0.48 1.81 -4.46
CA TYR A 40 -1.03 0.62 -5.09
C TYR A 40 -2.33 0.90 -5.84
N ARG A 41 -3.16 1.84 -5.36
CA ARG A 41 -4.33 2.31 -6.14
C ARG A 41 -3.90 2.88 -7.49
N ALA A 42 -2.82 3.67 -7.53
CA ALA A 42 -2.31 4.24 -8.77
C ALA A 42 -1.74 3.15 -9.72
N GLU A 43 -1.11 2.11 -9.18
CA GLU A 43 -0.63 0.95 -9.94
C GLU A 43 -1.79 0.15 -10.54
N VAL A 44 -2.83 -0.15 -9.75
CA VAL A 44 -4.06 -0.81 -10.23
C VAL A 44 -4.72 0.01 -11.34
N GLU A 45 -4.92 1.32 -11.12
CA GLU A 45 -5.49 2.22 -12.13
C GLU A 45 -4.63 2.29 -13.40
N PHE A 46 -3.30 2.17 -13.28
CA PHE A 46 -2.40 2.17 -14.43
C PHE A 46 -2.68 0.97 -15.33
N TYR A 47 -2.82 -0.23 -14.77
CA TYR A 47 -3.10 -1.43 -15.56
C TYR A 47 -4.52 -1.43 -16.14
N GLU A 48 -5.51 -0.97 -15.38
CA GLU A 48 -6.88 -0.76 -15.89
C GLU A 48 -6.88 0.15 -17.11
N LYS A 49 -6.12 1.26 -17.08
CA LYS A 49 -5.96 2.18 -18.21
C LYS A 49 -5.15 1.57 -19.36
N LYS A 50 -4.10 0.82 -19.06
CA LYS A 50 -3.22 0.17 -20.04
C LYS A 50 -3.98 -0.85 -20.89
N TYR A 51 -4.86 -1.64 -20.27
CA TYR A 51 -5.61 -2.70 -20.96
C TYR A 51 -7.06 -2.34 -21.29
N GLY A 52 -7.60 -1.28 -20.69
CA GLY A 52 -8.97 -0.80 -20.94
C GLY A 52 -10.05 -1.77 -20.45
N MET A 53 -9.74 -2.59 -19.44
CA MET A 53 -10.62 -3.60 -18.86
C MET A 53 -10.27 -3.83 -17.40
N ALA A 54 -11.12 -4.53 -16.66
CA ALA A 54 -10.83 -4.91 -15.27
C ALA A 54 -9.85 -6.10 -15.19
N LEU A 55 -9.21 -6.29 -14.03
CA LEU A 55 -8.24 -7.38 -13.80
C LEU A 55 -8.81 -8.75 -14.16
N GLN A 56 -10.02 -9.07 -13.70
CA GLN A 56 -10.63 -10.39 -13.97
C GLN A 56 -10.91 -10.60 -15.46
N GLU A 57 -11.25 -9.54 -16.20
CA GLU A 57 -11.45 -9.60 -17.65
C GLU A 57 -10.12 -9.82 -18.37
N PHE A 58 -9.07 -9.15 -17.91
CA PHE A 58 -7.72 -9.29 -18.45
C PHE A 58 -7.17 -10.71 -18.25
N GLU A 59 -7.24 -11.23 -17.02
CA GLU A 59 -6.85 -12.60 -16.67
C GLU A 59 -7.59 -13.64 -17.55
N ALA A 60 -8.92 -13.52 -17.67
CA ALA A 60 -9.71 -14.42 -18.49
C ALA A 60 -9.34 -14.33 -19.98
N SER A 61 -9.03 -13.12 -20.47
CA SER A 61 -8.63 -12.89 -21.87
C SER A 61 -7.26 -13.48 -22.20
N LEU A 62 -6.35 -13.51 -21.22
CA LEU A 62 -4.99 -14.04 -21.36
C LEU A 62 -5.02 -15.58 -21.38
N HIS A 63 -5.68 -16.19 -20.40
CA HIS A 63 -5.82 -17.65 -20.30
C HIS A 63 -6.71 -18.27 -21.40
N GLY A 64 -7.56 -17.47 -22.05
CA GLY A 64 -8.38 -17.91 -23.19
C GLY A 64 -7.59 -18.13 -24.50
N GLN A 65 -6.37 -17.61 -24.60
CA GLN A 65 -5.56 -17.66 -25.84
C GLN A 65 -4.62 -18.87 -25.84
N LYS A 66 -5.09 -20.01 -26.33
CA LYS A 66 -4.23 -21.21 -26.47
C LYS A 66 -3.19 -21.02 -27.57
N GLY A 67 -1.92 -21.27 -27.23
CA GLY A 67 -0.81 -21.34 -28.18
C GLY A 67 -0.11 -20.02 -28.50
N ARG A 68 -0.39 -18.95 -27.73
CA ARG A 68 0.31 -17.67 -27.82
C ARG A 68 0.63 -17.18 -26.40
N GLU A 69 1.85 -17.47 -25.95
CA GLU A 69 2.37 -16.90 -24.71
C GLU A 69 2.82 -15.46 -24.96
N ASP A 70 2.29 -14.53 -24.19
CA ASP A 70 2.72 -13.13 -24.16
C ASP A 70 3.31 -12.87 -22.77
N PHE A 71 4.60 -13.17 -22.61
CA PHE A 71 5.32 -13.03 -21.33
C PHE A 71 5.26 -11.62 -20.74
N THR A 72 5.06 -10.60 -21.57
CA THR A 72 4.88 -9.23 -21.09
C THR A 72 3.53 -9.10 -20.39
N LYS A 73 2.46 -9.63 -20.99
CA LYS A 73 1.13 -9.62 -20.36
C LYS A 73 1.04 -10.50 -19.11
N GLU A 74 1.76 -11.62 -19.08
CA GLU A 74 1.85 -12.46 -17.88
C GLU A 74 2.55 -11.71 -16.74
N ALA A 75 3.67 -11.04 -17.01
CA ALA A 75 4.34 -10.20 -16.02
C ALA A 75 3.46 -9.02 -15.56
N ASP A 76 2.77 -8.38 -16.50
CA ASP A 76 1.84 -7.30 -16.18
C ASP A 76 0.63 -7.79 -15.35
N LEU A 77 0.16 -9.03 -15.56
CA LEU A 77 -0.88 -9.66 -14.75
C LEU A 77 -0.38 -9.89 -13.32
N GLU A 78 0.81 -10.49 -13.16
CA GLU A 78 1.42 -10.76 -11.85
C GLU A 78 1.62 -9.46 -11.04
N ASP A 79 2.15 -8.41 -11.67
CA ASP A 79 2.34 -7.11 -11.04
C ASP A 79 1.00 -6.47 -10.62
N TRP A 80 -0.04 -6.62 -11.45
CA TRP A 80 -1.36 -6.07 -11.18
C TRP A 80 -2.07 -6.81 -10.04
N GLU A 81 -2.01 -8.13 -10.01
CA GLU A 81 -2.52 -8.95 -8.90
C GLU A 81 -1.84 -8.57 -7.59
N PHE A 82 -0.51 -8.46 -7.60
CA PHE A 82 0.26 -8.02 -6.45
C PHE A 82 -0.17 -6.63 -5.97
N ALA A 83 -0.34 -5.68 -6.88
CA ALA A 83 -0.78 -4.32 -6.53
C ALA A 83 -2.17 -4.33 -5.88
N LEU A 84 -3.11 -5.14 -6.40
CA LEU A 84 -4.46 -5.23 -5.85
C LEU A 84 -4.47 -5.86 -4.44
N GLU A 85 -3.75 -6.98 -4.24
CA GLU A 85 -3.59 -7.59 -2.91
C GLU A 85 -2.89 -6.64 -1.94
N ALA A 86 -1.82 -6.00 -2.43
CA ALA A 86 -1.14 -4.81 -1.92
C ALA A 86 -2.10 -3.81 -1.27
N GLN A 87 -2.95 -3.26 -2.14
CA GLN A 87 -3.93 -2.24 -1.85
C GLN A 87 -4.93 -2.71 -0.77
N MET A 88 -5.50 -3.90 -0.94
CA MET A 88 -6.48 -4.47 0.00
C MET A 88 -5.90 -4.64 1.40
N TRP A 89 -4.66 -5.15 1.49
CA TRP A 89 -3.99 -5.33 2.78
C TRP A 89 -3.72 -3.99 3.49
N TRP A 90 -3.16 -3.01 2.78
CA TRP A 90 -2.89 -1.68 3.35
C TRP A 90 -4.16 -0.94 3.73
N GLN A 91 -5.25 -1.10 2.96
CA GLN A 91 -6.56 -0.58 3.32
C GLN A 91 -7.04 -1.17 4.64
N GLY A 92 -6.94 -2.49 4.81
CA GLY A 92 -7.28 -3.17 6.07
C GLY A 92 -6.49 -2.61 7.26
N LYS A 93 -5.17 -2.42 7.09
CA LYS A 93 -4.31 -1.86 8.15
C LYS A 93 -4.61 -0.41 8.47
N ALA A 94 -4.88 0.42 7.47
CA ALA A 94 -5.31 1.79 7.71
C ALA A 94 -6.64 1.85 8.49
N MET A 95 -7.59 0.97 8.17
CA MET A 95 -8.87 0.89 8.88
C MET A 95 -8.70 0.42 10.33
N GLU A 96 -7.87 -0.60 10.59
CA GLU A 96 -7.55 -1.04 11.96
C GLU A 96 -6.99 0.12 12.79
N LEU A 97 -6.03 0.88 12.25
CA LEU A 97 -5.36 1.99 12.94
C LEU A 97 -6.26 3.22 13.17
N GLN A 98 -7.34 3.37 12.40
CA GLN A 98 -8.34 4.43 12.54
C GLN A 98 -9.47 4.08 13.52
N GLN A 99 -9.64 2.79 13.85
CA GLN A 99 -10.68 2.33 14.78
C GLN A 99 -10.20 2.24 16.24
N ASP A 100 -8.89 2.36 16.48
CA ASP A 100 -8.26 2.33 17.81
C ASP A 100 -8.28 3.70 18.56
N ASP A 101 -9.08 4.67 18.11
CA ASP A 101 -9.31 5.99 18.76
C ASP A 101 -10.57 6.03 19.65
#